data_AF-A0A7M2XHX0-F1
#
_entry.id   AF-A0A7M2XHX0-F1
#
_cell.length_a   1.000
_cell.length_b   1.000
_cell.length_c   1.000
_cell.angle_alpha   90.00
_cell.angle_beta   90.00
_cell.angle_gamma   90.00
#
_symmetry.space_group_name_H-M   'P 1'
#
loop_
_entity.id
_entity.type
_entity.pdbx_description
1 polymer ?
#
loop_
_entity_poly.entity_id
_entity_poly.type
_entity_poly.pdbx_seq_one_letter_code
_entity_poly.pdbx_strand_id
1 'polypeptide(L)'
;MTESRDKPVKANIFAAGAVLWRPVDENAPDDVQVALVHRPRYNDWSFPKGKLDAGETAVVAAVREIEEETGFRSALGSSLGKVVYPVPGHRKLKRVDYWAARCLDGQFAPNDEVDELRWVSPEEAFDLLSYPMDRSVLRRFRRVPLDTTMALIVRHAKAGSRKKYKGDDRYRPLDASGRAQAEALVPQLTAFGGDSVVSADRTRCIATVEPFASRHGLEIAIEPALSEEEYRADPDRGRKRALEIASGPGTPVISSQGRVIPPLLEWWAERDGLVLPPARNRKASMWVLSLRGDRLVAADHLDSPLPTGRPPADDESI
;
A
#
# COMPACT_ATOMS: atom_id res chain seq x y z
N MET A 1 17.49 -26.31 37.53
CA MET A 1 16.89 -25.01 37.18
C MET A 1 16.92 -24.87 35.68
N THR A 2 15.80 -25.13 35.02
CA THR A 2 15.66 -25.07 33.56
C THR A 2 15.48 -23.62 33.14
N GLU A 3 16.43 -23.10 32.36
CA GLU A 3 16.37 -21.77 31.75
C GLU A 3 15.12 -21.64 30.89
N SER A 4 14.21 -20.77 31.30
CA SER A 4 13.10 -20.32 30.48
C SER A 4 13.67 -19.55 29.29
N ARG A 5 13.69 -20.20 28.11
CA ARG A 5 13.93 -19.52 26.83
C ARG A 5 12.86 -18.45 26.64
N ASP A 6 13.21 -17.21 26.94
CA ASP A 6 12.34 -16.05 26.76
C ASP A 6 12.00 -15.97 25.26
N LYS A 7 10.74 -16.20 24.92
CA LYS A 7 10.26 -16.09 23.54
C LYS A 7 10.48 -14.63 23.10
N PRO A 8 11.01 -14.38 21.89
CA PRO A 8 11.18 -13.01 21.41
C PRO A 8 9.84 -12.28 21.48
N VAL A 9 9.80 -11.18 22.22
CA VAL A 9 8.61 -10.34 22.37
C VAL A 9 8.22 -9.85 20.99
N LYS A 10 7.02 -10.22 20.52
CA LYS A 10 6.46 -9.75 19.25
C LYS A 10 5.64 -8.49 19.49
N ALA A 11 5.68 -7.56 18.53
CA ALA A 11 4.77 -6.42 18.51
C ALA A 11 3.32 -6.90 18.61
N ASN A 12 2.57 -6.27 19.51
CA ASN A 12 1.16 -6.56 19.78
C ASN A 12 0.28 -5.32 19.75
N ILE A 13 0.85 -4.16 19.46
CA ILE A 13 0.12 -2.94 19.09
C ILE A 13 0.57 -2.59 17.68
N PHE A 14 -0.39 -2.57 16.75
CA PHE A 14 -0.16 -2.21 15.36
C PHE A 14 -0.74 -0.83 15.11
N ALA A 15 0.03 -0.03 14.38
CA ALA A 15 -0.29 1.32 14.01
C ALA A 15 0.20 1.58 12.58
N ALA A 16 -0.33 2.62 11.97
CA ALA A 16 0.10 3.09 10.67
C ALA A 16 0.10 4.61 10.64
N GLY A 17 0.92 5.17 9.75
CA GLY A 17 0.99 6.61 9.56
C GLY A 17 1.67 6.96 8.25
N ALA A 18 1.93 8.25 8.05
CA ALA A 18 2.58 8.70 6.83
C ALA A 18 3.43 9.95 7.03
N VAL A 19 4.39 10.12 6.12
CA VAL A 19 4.91 11.45 5.81
C VAL A 19 3.99 12.03 4.75
N LEU A 20 2.99 12.78 5.20
CA LEU A 20 2.11 13.55 4.32
C LEU A 20 2.91 14.70 3.72
N TRP A 21 2.93 14.82 2.39
CA TRP A 21 3.72 15.81 1.68
C TRP A 21 2.92 16.49 0.57
N ARG A 22 3.34 17.69 0.19
CA ARG A 22 2.84 18.40 -0.98
C ARG A 22 4.00 19.12 -1.69
N PRO A 23 3.95 19.29 -3.02
CA PRO A 23 4.91 20.14 -3.70
C PRO A 23 4.71 21.60 -3.25
N VAL A 24 5.81 22.36 -3.16
CA VAL A 24 5.76 23.82 -2.98
C VAL A 24 5.26 24.48 -4.27
N ASP A 25 5.76 23.99 -5.40
CA ASP A 25 5.35 24.34 -6.75
C ASP A 25 5.16 23.04 -7.53
N GLU A 26 4.01 22.87 -8.20
CA GLU A 26 3.72 21.70 -9.04
C GLU A 26 4.73 21.54 -10.19
N ASN A 27 5.47 22.59 -10.55
CA ASN A 27 6.53 22.55 -11.56
C ASN A 27 7.92 22.19 -10.99
N ALA A 28 8.06 22.11 -9.65
CA ALA A 28 9.31 21.80 -8.95
C ALA A 28 9.08 20.60 -8.00
N PRO A 29 8.96 19.37 -8.54
CA PRO A 29 8.46 18.23 -7.78
C PRO A 29 9.43 17.72 -6.70
N ASP A 30 10.68 18.17 -6.70
CA ASP A 30 11.67 17.87 -5.67
C ASP A 30 11.62 18.87 -4.49
N ASP A 31 10.96 20.02 -4.65
CA ASP A 31 10.75 20.98 -3.57
C ASP A 31 9.38 20.73 -2.92
N VAL A 32 9.42 20.14 -1.73
CA VAL A 32 8.24 19.64 -1.04
C VAL A 32 8.18 20.14 0.39
N GLN A 33 6.96 20.31 0.89
CA GLN A 33 6.69 20.44 2.31
C GLN A 33 6.12 19.14 2.86
N VAL A 34 6.45 18.84 4.11
CA VAL A 34 5.87 17.73 4.87
C VAL A 34 5.02 18.28 6.01
N ALA A 35 3.93 17.59 6.34
CA ALA A 35 3.07 17.95 7.46
C ALA A 35 3.59 17.31 8.76
N LEU A 36 3.79 18.14 9.78
CA LEU A 36 3.96 17.72 11.17
C LEU A 36 2.75 18.13 11.98
N VAL A 37 2.34 17.25 12.89
CA VAL A 37 1.25 17.50 13.84
C VAL A 37 1.81 17.68 15.25
N HIS A 38 1.28 18.65 15.97
CA HIS A 38 1.53 18.87 17.39
C HIS A 38 0.44 18.20 18.21
N ARG A 39 0.83 17.53 19.31
CA ARG A 39 -0.11 16.85 20.20
C ARG A 39 -0.03 17.41 21.61
N PRO A 40 -1.05 18.14 22.11
CA PRO A 40 -1.02 18.80 23.42
C PRO A 40 -0.71 17.86 24.57
N ARG A 41 -1.26 16.63 24.51
CA ARG A 41 -1.11 15.60 25.54
C ARG A 41 0.35 15.26 25.85
N TYR A 42 1.21 15.33 24.85
CA TYR A 42 2.62 14.97 24.95
C TYR A 42 3.55 16.17 24.75
N ASN A 43 3.01 17.29 24.27
CA ASN A 43 3.75 18.47 23.85
C ASN A 43 4.89 18.08 22.88
N ASP A 44 4.53 17.31 21.85
CA ASP A 44 5.45 16.76 20.87
C ASP A 44 5.03 17.09 19.42
N TRP A 45 6.01 17.06 18.53
CA TRP A 45 5.84 17.12 17.08
C TRP A 45 6.18 15.77 16.48
N SER A 46 5.26 15.23 15.69
CA SER A 46 5.44 13.94 15.04
C SER A 46 4.73 13.89 13.69
N PHE A 47 4.95 12.81 12.94
CA PHE A 47 4.14 12.50 11.77
C PHE A 47 2.76 11.96 12.17
N PRO A 48 1.73 12.19 11.33
CA PRO A 48 0.41 11.68 11.60
C PRO A 48 0.38 10.15 11.57
N LYS A 49 -0.23 9.55 12.60
CA LYS A 49 -0.30 8.10 12.81
C LYS A 49 -1.26 7.74 13.95
N GLY A 50 -1.85 6.57 13.83
CA GLY A 50 -2.57 5.97 14.96
C GLY A 50 -2.73 4.48 14.83
N LYS A 51 -3.57 3.91 15.71
CA LYS A 51 -3.68 2.46 15.88
C LYS A 51 -4.59 1.91 14.79
N LEU A 52 -4.33 0.67 14.39
CA LEU A 52 -5.27 -0.05 13.53
C LEU A 52 -6.54 -0.37 14.33
N ASP A 53 -7.69 -0.16 13.69
CA ASP A 53 -8.97 -0.63 14.18
C ASP A 53 -9.16 -2.13 13.97
N ALA A 54 -10.19 -2.68 14.62
CA ALA A 54 -10.54 -4.09 14.48
C ALA A 54 -10.93 -4.39 13.03
N GLY A 55 -10.17 -5.29 12.39
CA GLY A 55 -10.40 -5.65 10.99
C GLY A 55 -9.86 -4.63 9.98
N GLU A 56 -9.00 -3.71 10.41
CA GLU A 56 -8.35 -2.72 9.54
C GLU A 56 -6.97 -3.21 9.05
N THR A 57 -6.57 -2.78 7.86
CA THR A 57 -5.20 -2.97 7.38
C THR A 57 -4.36 -1.73 7.65
N ALA A 58 -3.03 -1.88 7.71
CA ALA A 58 -2.15 -0.73 7.93
C ALA A 58 -2.26 0.35 6.83
N VAL A 59 -2.55 -0.04 5.58
CA VAL A 59 -2.77 0.92 4.49
C VAL A 59 -4.01 1.76 4.74
N VAL A 60 -5.11 1.12 5.13
CA VAL A 60 -6.39 1.83 5.40
C VAL A 60 -6.25 2.73 6.62
N ALA A 61 -5.62 2.21 7.69
CA ALA A 61 -5.32 2.99 8.88
C ALA A 61 -4.46 4.21 8.55
N ALA A 62 -3.43 4.09 7.71
CA ALA A 62 -2.61 5.24 7.34
C ALA A 62 -3.43 6.37 6.70
N VAL A 63 -4.33 6.06 5.77
CA VAL A 63 -5.18 7.08 5.13
C VAL A 63 -6.17 7.69 6.11
N ARG A 64 -6.85 6.86 6.91
CA ARG A 64 -7.81 7.32 7.93
C ARG A 64 -7.14 8.27 8.93
N GLU A 65 -5.99 7.87 9.47
CA GLU A 65 -5.26 8.66 10.48
C GLU A 65 -4.73 9.99 9.91
N ILE A 66 -4.32 10.00 8.63
CA ILE A 66 -4.01 11.26 7.95
C ILE A 66 -5.26 12.17 7.94
N GLU A 67 -6.40 11.66 7.51
CA GLU A 67 -7.63 12.45 7.41
C GLU A 67 -8.10 12.95 8.79
N GLU A 68 -8.08 12.09 9.81
CA GLU A 68 -8.49 12.43 11.18
C GLU A 68 -7.56 13.47 11.82
N GLU A 69 -6.25 13.29 11.76
CA GLU A 69 -5.29 14.17 12.44
C GLU A 69 -4.99 15.45 11.65
N THR A 70 -5.16 15.44 10.33
CA THR A 70 -4.73 16.55 9.46
C THR A 70 -5.86 17.23 8.68
N GLY A 71 -7.01 16.59 8.55
CA GLY A 71 -8.13 17.06 7.72
C GLY A 71 -7.87 16.98 6.21
N PHE A 72 -6.79 16.34 5.78
CA PHE A 72 -6.44 16.18 4.37
C PHE A 72 -6.72 14.78 3.85
N ARG A 73 -7.26 14.69 2.64
CA ARG A 73 -7.25 13.46 1.84
C ARG A 73 -5.87 13.26 1.22
N SER A 74 -5.50 12.00 1.02
CA SER A 74 -4.19 11.66 0.50
C SER A 74 -4.21 10.45 -0.43
N ALA A 75 -3.18 10.38 -1.29
CA ALA A 75 -2.82 9.18 -2.03
C ALA A 75 -1.48 8.66 -1.51
N LEU A 76 -1.45 7.41 -1.04
CA LEU A 76 -0.21 6.76 -0.60
C LEU A 76 0.68 6.46 -1.81
N GLY A 77 1.99 6.53 -1.58
CA GLY A 77 3.04 6.11 -2.50
C GLY A 77 3.97 5.10 -1.84
N SER A 78 5.27 5.28 -2.01
CA SER A 78 6.30 4.35 -1.54
C SER A 78 6.22 4.04 -0.03
N SER A 79 6.49 2.78 0.32
CA SER A 79 6.67 2.39 1.72
C SER A 79 7.90 3.05 2.31
N LEU A 80 7.75 3.66 3.48
CA LEU A 80 8.86 4.17 4.28
C LEU A 80 9.30 3.15 5.32
N GLY A 81 8.83 1.91 5.23
CA GLY A 81 9.11 0.83 6.16
C GLY A 81 8.46 1.01 7.53
N LYS A 82 8.94 0.24 8.51
CA LYS A 82 8.35 0.15 9.85
C LYS A 82 9.28 0.62 10.95
N VAL A 83 8.70 1.06 12.05
CA VAL A 83 9.39 1.35 13.31
C VAL A 83 8.78 0.48 14.41
N VAL A 84 9.61 -0.13 15.25
CA VAL A 84 9.17 -0.91 16.41
C VAL A 84 9.83 -0.36 17.68
N TYR A 85 9.02 -0.07 18.69
CA TYR A 85 9.52 0.44 19.98
C TYR A 85 8.69 -0.09 21.17
N PRO A 86 9.28 -0.20 22.36
CA PRO A 86 8.55 -0.56 23.57
C PRO A 86 7.60 0.55 23.99
N VAL A 87 6.41 0.18 24.48
CA VAL A 87 5.50 1.13 25.09
C VAL A 87 5.96 1.38 26.54
N PRO A 88 6.26 2.64 26.93
CA PRO A 88 6.68 2.94 28.30
C PRO A 88 5.70 2.39 29.34
N GLY A 89 6.23 1.77 30.40
CA GLY A 89 5.41 1.19 31.48
C GLY A 89 4.70 -0.12 31.14
N HIS A 90 4.86 -0.67 29.94
CA HIS A 90 4.22 -1.93 29.53
C HIS A 90 5.22 -2.91 28.89
N ARG A 91 4.98 -4.22 29.02
CA ARG A 91 5.73 -5.28 28.30
C ARG A 91 5.34 -5.38 26.81
N LYS A 92 4.72 -4.35 26.26
CA LYS A 92 4.15 -4.33 24.90
C LYS A 92 5.11 -3.64 23.93
N LEU A 93 5.15 -4.12 22.70
CA LEU A 93 5.89 -3.51 21.60
C LEU A 93 4.89 -2.93 20.60
N LYS A 94 5.06 -1.66 20.25
CA LYS A 94 4.29 -0.98 19.21
C LYS A 94 5.06 -1.01 17.90
N ARG A 95 4.38 -1.42 16.82
CA ARG A 95 4.87 -1.36 15.43
C ARG A 95 4.07 -0.31 14.69
N VAL A 96 4.75 0.60 14.00
CA VAL A 96 4.14 1.59 13.10
C VAL A 96 4.69 1.36 11.69
N ASP A 97 3.80 1.10 10.73
CA ASP A 97 4.14 1.05 9.31
C ASP A 97 3.90 2.44 8.68
N TYR A 98 4.86 2.95 7.90
CA TYR A 98 4.79 4.29 7.31
C TYR A 98 4.82 4.27 5.79
N TRP A 99 4.13 5.24 5.18
CA TRP A 99 4.16 5.53 3.74
C TRP A 99 4.49 6.99 3.47
N ALA A 100 5.04 7.28 2.30
CA ALA A 100 4.94 8.62 1.73
C ALA A 100 3.50 8.80 1.25
N ALA A 101 2.88 9.95 1.53
CA ALA A 101 1.50 10.21 1.13
C ALA A 101 1.40 11.60 0.49
N ARG A 102 0.97 11.66 -0.78
CA ARG A 102 0.74 12.94 -1.46
C ARG A 102 -0.58 13.52 -0.94
N CYS A 103 -0.53 14.74 -0.45
CA CYS A 103 -1.70 15.54 -0.10
C CYS A 103 -2.51 15.83 -1.37
N LEU A 104 -3.81 15.62 -1.32
CA LEU A 104 -4.73 15.92 -2.42
C LEU A 104 -5.46 17.23 -2.13
N ASP A 105 -6.47 17.16 -1.27
CA ASP A 105 -7.25 18.31 -0.83
C ASP A 105 -7.69 18.15 0.62
N GLY A 106 -8.37 19.16 1.13
CA GLY A 106 -8.78 19.26 2.53
C GLY A 106 -8.15 20.48 3.20
N GLN A 107 -8.37 20.57 4.50
CA GLN A 107 -7.85 21.65 5.32
C GLN A 107 -7.74 21.18 6.77
N PHE A 108 -6.71 21.67 7.45
CA PHE A 108 -6.54 21.38 8.86
C PHE A 108 -7.59 22.12 9.70
N ALA A 109 -8.17 21.39 10.65
CA ALA A 109 -8.94 21.93 11.75
C ALA A 109 -8.44 21.25 13.05
N PRO A 110 -8.15 22.02 14.12
CA PRO A 110 -7.82 21.45 15.42
C PRO A 110 -8.87 20.45 15.89
N ASN A 111 -8.42 19.35 16.50
CA ASN A 111 -9.26 18.30 17.04
C ASN A 111 -8.76 17.87 18.44
N ASP A 112 -9.37 16.84 19.02
CA ASP A 112 -9.05 16.40 20.39
C ASP A 112 -7.61 15.85 20.54
N GLU A 113 -6.99 15.41 19.45
CA GLU A 113 -5.64 14.82 19.46
C GLU A 113 -4.55 15.80 18.98
N VAL A 114 -4.89 16.65 18.01
CA VAL A 114 -3.97 17.57 17.31
C VAL A 114 -4.52 18.99 17.35
N ASP A 115 -3.77 19.90 17.97
CA ASP A 115 -4.11 21.33 18.06
C ASP A 115 -3.44 22.18 16.97
N GLU A 116 -2.31 21.72 16.43
CA GLU A 116 -1.55 22.45 15.42
C GLU A 116 -0.99 21.52 14.33
N LEU A 117 -1.05 21.99 13.09
CA LEU A 117 -0.38 21.37 11.94
C LEU A 117 0.53 22.38 11.26
N ARG A 118 1.76 21.96 10.96
CA ARG A 118 2.73 22.78 10.20
C ARG A 118 3.18 22.06 8.94
N TRP A 119 3.10 22.78 7.82
CA TRP A 119 3.80 22.43 6.59
C TRP A 119 5.20 23.03 6.63
N VAL A 120 6.21 22.18 6.62
CA VAL A 120 7.63 22.59 6.75
C VAL A 120 8.50 21.88 5.73
N SER A 121 9.67 22.44 5.43
CA SER A 121 10.67 21.73 4.63
C SER A 121 11.15 20.44 5.33
N PRO A 122 11.69 19.45 4.60
CA PRO A 122 12.31 18.27 5.20
C PRO A 122 13.46 18.61 6.17
N GLU A 123 14.19 19.70 5.93
CA GLU A 123 15.25 20.21 6.79
C GLU A 123 14.68 20.70 8.13
N GLU A 124 13.69 21.59 8.11
CA GLU A 124 13.02 22.09 9.32
C GLU A 124 12.29 20.97 10.07
N ALA A 125 11.68 20.03 9.34
CA ALA A 125 11.02 18.88 9.95
C ALA A 125 12.00 18.04 10.78
N PHE A 126 13.24 17.90 10.32
CA PHE A 126 14.26 17.14 11.04
C PHE A 126 14.54 17.72 12.43
N ASP A 127 14.56 19.05 12.53
CA ASP A 127 14.82 19.79 13.77
C ASP A 127 13.59 19.82 14.69
N LEU A 128 12.39 19.95 14.13
CA LEU A 128 11.13 20.00 14.88
C LEU A 128 10.72 18.64 15.46
N LEU A 129 10.94 17.55 14.73
CA LEU A 129 10.53 16.21 15.14
C LEU A 129 11.09 15.85 16.51
N SER A 130 10.21 15.51 17.45
CA SER A 130 10.59 15.24 18.84
C SER A 130 11.27 13.89 19.01
N TYR A 131 11.02 12.93 18.11
CA TYR A 131 11.48 11.56 18.27
C TYR A 131 12.55 11.14 17.23
N PRO A 132 13.64 10.46 17.66
CA PRO A 132 14.68 9.96 16.75
C PRO A 132 14.17 8.98 15.68
N MET A 133 13.10 8.24 15.99
CA MET A 133 12.51 7.32 15.03
C MET A 133 11.79 8.04 13.88
N ASP A 134 11.17 9.20 14.12
CA ASP A 134 10.46 9.97 13.10
C ASP A 134 11.51 10.58 12.17
N ARG A 135 12.62 11.08 12.72
CA ARG A 135 13.79 11.50 11.93
C ARG A 135 14.31 10.36 11.05
N SER A 136 14.23 9.12 11.51
CA SER A 136 14.61 7.94 10.71
C SER A 136 13.58 7.59 9.63
N VAL A 137 12.29 7.87 9.84
CA VAL A 137 11.26 7.83 8.78
C VAL A 137 11.52 8.94 7.75
N LEU A 138 11.77 10.17 8.19
CA LEU A 138 12.07 11.31 7.32
C LEU A 138 13.32 11.08 6.44
N ARG A 139 14.38 10.48 6.99
CA ARG A 139 15.56 10.07 6.19
C ARG A 139 15.24 9.04 5.11
N ARG A 140 14.25 8.18 5.34
CA ARG A 140 13.75 7.23 4.33
C ARG A 140 12.91 7.95 3.28
N PHE A 141 12.04 8.88 3.72
CA PHE A 141 11.26 9.74 2.82
C PHE A 141 12.14 10.51 1.83
N ARG A 142 13.23 11.13 2.28
CA ARG A 142 14.17 11.86 1.40
C ARG A 142 14.86 11.01 0.33
N ARG A 143 14.72 9.68 0.39
CA ARG A 143 15.32 8.73 -0.57
C ARG A 143 14.29 8.14 -1.53
N VAL A 144 13.00 8.31 -1.26
CA VAL A 144 11.98 7.82 -2.19
C VAL A 144 11.78 8.83 -3.33
N PRO A 145 11.58 8.35 -4.56
CA PRO A 145 11.25 9.24 -5.67
C PRO A 145 9.81 9.75 -5.48
N LEU A 146 9.60 11.07 -5.51
CA LEU A 146 8.29 11.71 -5.33
C LEU A 146 7.63 12.09 -6.66
N ASP A 147 8.43 12.54 -7.63
CA ASP A 147 8.01 12.68 -9.02
C ASP A 147 7.89 11.30 -9.68
N THR A 148 6.77 10.63 -9.45
CA THR A 148 6.46 9.31 -10.02
C THR A 148 5.00 9.17 -10.36
N THR A 149 4.71 8.43 -11.43
CA THR A 149 3.41 7.79 -11.61
C THR A 149 3.41 6.43 -10.92
N MET A 150 2.24 5.84 -10.72
CA MET A 150 2.11 4.56 -10.04
C MET A 150 1.38 3.53 -10.90
N ALA A 151 1.67 2.25 -10.69
CA ALA A 151 0.87 1.15 -11.22
C ALA A 151 0.68 0.07 -10.15
N LEU A 152 -0.54 -0.47 -10.05
CA LEU A 152 -0.93 -1.43 -9.03
C LEU A 152 -1.14 -2.80 -9.67
N ILE A 153 -0.18 -3.72 -9.55
CA ILE A 153 -0.30 -5.07 -10.11
C ILE A 153 -0.86 -6.02 -9.06
N VAL A 154 -2.09 -6.50 -9.28
CA VAL A 154 -2.82 -7.38 -8.36
C VAL A 154 -2.80 -8.81 -8.89
N ARG A 155 -2.35 -9.76 -8.08
CA ARG A 155 -2.61 -11.18 -8.36
C ARG A 155 -4.08 -11.47 -8.04
N HIS A 156 -4.79 -12.12 -8.95
CA HIS A 156 -6.19 -12.51 -8.70
C HIS A 156 -6.39 -13.22 -7.34
N ALA A 157 -7.57 -13.04 -6.76
CA ALA A 157 -7.96 -13.61 -5.48
C ALA A 157 -8.18 -15.14 -5.54
N LYS A 158 -8.49 -15.74 -4.39
CA LYS A 158 -8.75 -17.19 -4.30
C LYS A 158 -9.93 -17.61 -5.17
N ALA A 159 -9.77 -18.73 -5.86
CA ALA A 159 -10.68 -19.20 -6.92
C ALA A 159 -10.86 -20.72 -6.87
N GLY A 160 -10.79 -21.29 -5.66
CA GLY A 160 -10.81 -22.71 -5.45
C GLY A 160 -9.63 -23.45 -6.09
N SER A 161 -9.88 -24.72 -6.41
CA SER A 161 -8.91 -25.63 -7.02
C SER A 161 -9.24 -25.89 -8.49
N ARG A 162 -8.25 -25.68 -9.36
CA ARG A 162 -8.34 -26.04 -10.79
C ARG A 162 -8.70 -27.52 -10.99
N LYS A 163 -8.16 -28.43 -10.18
CA LYS A 163 -8.43 -29.88 -10.28
C LYS A 163 -9.88 -30.26 -9.99
N LYS A 164 -10.58 -29.45 -9.16
CA LYS A 164 -11.96 -29.74 -8.73
C LYS A 164 -13.01 -29.07 -9.61
N TYR A 165 -12.60 -28.10 -10.43
CA TYR A 165 -13.52 -27.35 -11.27
C TYR A 165 -13.85 -28.15 -12.53
N LYS A 166 -15.14 -28.37 -12.78
CA LYS A 166 -15.64 -29.05 -13.97
C LYS A 166 -15.99 -27.98 -15.00
N GLY A 167 -15.19 -27.86 -16.05
CA GLY A 167 -15.36 -26.88 -17.11
C GLY A 167 -14.04 -26.25 -17.53
N ASP A 168 -14.13 -25.29 -18.45
CA ASP A 168 -12.97 -24.54 -18.91
C ASP A 168 -12.43 -23.61 -17.82
N ASP A 169 -11.15 -23.80 -17.44
CA ASP A 169 -10.49 -23.04 -16.38
C ASP A 169 -10.47 -21.53 -16.62
N ARG A 170 -10.66 -21.08 -17.87
CA ARG A 170 -10.82 -19.65 -18.22
C ARG A 170 -11.97 -19.01 -17.45
N TYR A 171 -13.05 -19.74 -17.23
CA TYR A 171 -14.28 -19.26 -16.60
C TYR A 171 -14.38 -19.57 -15.10
N ARG A 172 -13.33 -20.14 -14.49
CA ARG A 172 -13.39 -20.51 -13.07
C ARG A 172 -13.54 -19.25 -12.18
N PRO A 173 -14.61 -19.16 -11.37
CA PRO A 173 -14.91 -17.98 -10.56
C PRO A 173 -14.07 -17.92 -9.28
N LEU A 174 -14.16 -16.79 -8.58
CA LEU A 174 -13.67 -16.67 -7.20
C LEU A 174 -14.44 -17.58 -6.25
N ASP A 175 -13.75 -18.12 -5.25
CA ASP A 175 -14.41 -18.78 -4.12
C ASP A 175 -14.86 -17.74 -3.07
N ALA A 176 -15.53 -18.20 -2.00
CA ALA A 176 -16.03 -17.29 -0.96
C ALA A 176 -14.91 -16.46 -0.29
N SER A 177 -13.74 -17.07 -0.04
CA SER A 177 -12.59 -16.33 0.50
C SER A 177 -12.03 -15.36 -0.54
N GLY A 178 -12.07 -15.69 -1.82
CA GLY A 178 -11.65 -14.82 -2.90
C GLY A 178 -12.55 -13.59 -3.07
N ARG A 179 -13.87 -13.75 -2.95
CA ARG A 179 -14.80 -12.62 -2.96
C ARG A 179 -14.54 -11.67 -1.80
N ALA A 180 -14.32 -12.20 -0.59
CA ALA A 180 -13.93 -11.37 0.56
C ALA A 180 -12.58 -10.65 0.35
N GLN A 181 -11.62 -11.30 -0.33
CA GLN A 181 -10.36 -10.65 -0.70
C GLN A 181 -10.55 -9.54 -1.74
N ALA A 182 -11.43 -9.73 -2.73
CA ALA A 182 -11.74 -8.73 -3.74
C ALA A 182 -12.40 -7.49 -3.12
N GLU A 183 -13.31 -7.70 -2.15
CA GLU A 183 -13.90 -6.60 -1.37
C GLU A 183 -12.85 -5.85 -0.54
N ALA A 184 -11.96 -6.59 0.15
CA ALA A 184 -10.91 -5.98 0.96
C ALA A 184 -9.82 -5.27 0.16
N LEU A 185 -9.69 -5.55 -1.15
CA LEU A 185 -8.77 -4.85 -2.04
C LEU A 185 -9.23 -3.42 -2.32
N VAL A 186 -10.53 -3.16 -2.35
CA VAL A 186 -11.07 -1.84 -2.74
C VAL A 186 -10.42 -0.70 -1.96
N PRO A 187 -10.48 -0.63 -0.62
CA PRO A 187 -9.93 0.51 0.10
C PRO A 187 -8.41 0.62 -0.03
N GLN A 188 -7.70 -0.48 -0.32
CA GLN A 188 -6.27 -0.44 -0.60
C GLN A 188 -5.98 0.15 -1.98
N LEU A 189 -6.69 -0.29 -3.02
CA LEU A 189 -6.54 0.27 -4.36
C LEU A 189 -6.89 1.76 -4.38
N THR A 190 -7.93 2.16 -3.65
CA THR A 190 -8.30 3.57 -3.44
C THR A 190 -7.20 4.34 -2.71
N ALA A 191 -6.60 3.76 -1.65
CA ALA A 191 -5.55 4.42 -0.88
C ALA A 191 -4.30 4.76 -1.71
N PHE A 192 -3.99 3.96 -2.75
CA PHE A 192 -2.91 4.25 -3.69
C PHE A 192 -3.38 5.02 -4.94
N GLY A 193 -4.61 5.56 -4.95
CA GLY A 193 -5.08 6.43 -6.01
C GLY A 193 -5.41 5.73 -7.34
N GLY A 194 -5.75 4.43 -7.31
CA GLY A 194 -6.16 3.72 -8.52
C GLY A 194 -7.31 4.42 -9.26
N ASP A 195 -7.21 4.57 -10.58
CA ASP A 195 -8.17 5.34 -11.39
C ASP A 195 -8.58 4.67 -12.70
N SER A 196 -7.97 3.54 -13.04
CA SER A 196 -8.27 2.76 -14.23
C SER A 196 -8.04 1.27 -13.96
N VAL A 197 -8.74 0.39 -14.68
CA VAL A 197 -8.70 -1.05 -14.42
C VAL A 197 -8.43 -1.82 -15.70
N VAL A 198 -7.37 -2.62 -15.68
CA VAL A 198 -7.04 -3.59 -16.71
C VAL A 198 -6.99 -4.99 -16.08
N SER A 199 -7.52 -5.99 -16.79
CA SER A 199 -7.57 -7.35 -16.28
C SER A 199 -7.17 -8.35 -17.34
N ALA A 200 -6.37 -9.35 -16.95
CA ALA A 200 -6.14 -10.52 -17.76
C ALA A 200 -7.49 -11.20 -18.08
N ASP A 201 -7.61 -11.78 -19.27
CA ASP A 201 -8.84 -12.40 -19.79
C ASP A 201 -9.24 -13.71 -19.07
N ARG A 202 -9.47 -13.66 -17.76
CA ARG A 202 -9.89 -14.79 -16.94
C ARG A 202 -10.92 -14.31 -15.94
N THR A 203 -12.03 -15.04 -15.78
CA THR A 203 -13.13 -14.63 -14.89
C THR A 203 -12.66 -14.32 -13.47
N ARG A 204 -11.72 -15.08 -12.92
CA ARG A 204 -11.12 -14.82 -11.60
C ARG A 204 -10.33 -13.51 -11.52
N CYS A 205 -9.67 -13.08 -12.59
CA CYS A 205 -8.91 -11.82 -12.63
C CYS A 205 -9.91 -10.66 -12.65
N ILE A 206 -10.88 -10.69 -13.57
CA ILE A 206 -11.96 -9.70 -13.70
C ILE A 206 -12.70 -9.55 -12.36
N ALA A 207 -13.20 -10.65 -11.81
CA ALA A 207 -13.95 -10.64 -10.54
C ALA A 207 -13.12 -10.21 -9.32
N THR A 208 -11.78 -10.18 -9.41
CA THR A 208 -10.94 -9.68 -8.30
C THR A 208 -10.97 -8.15 -8.20
N VAL A 209 -11.12 -7.47 -9.33
CA VAL A 209 -11.09 -5.99 -9.41
C VAL A 209 -12.46 -5.39 -9.68
N GLU A 210 -13.47 -6.22 -9.97
CA GLU A 210 -14.85 -5.81 -10.21
C GLU A 210 -15.49 -4.99 -9.06
N PRO A 211 -15.28 -5.32 -7.76
CA PRO A 211 -15.81 -4.48 -6.68
C PRO A 211 -15.21 -3.08 -6.67
N PHE A 212 -13.91 -2.96 -6.99
CA PHE A 212 -13.23 -1.67 -7.09
C PHE A 212 -13.75 -0.88 -8.30
N ALA A 213 -13.77 -1.51 -9.48
CA ALA A 213 -14.27 -0.88 -10.70
C ALA A 213 -15.70 -0.35 -10.53
N SER A 214 -16.60 -1.17 -9.97
CA SER A 214 -18.01 -0.81 -9.75
C SER A 214 -18.18 0.38 -8.81
N ARG A 215 -17.43 0.43 -7.70
CA ARG A 215 -17.52 1.53 -6.71
C ARG A 215 -16.96 2.85 -7.24
N HIS A 216 -15.99 2.78 -8.14
CA HIS A 216 -15.36 3.94 -8.75
C HIS A 216 -15.94 4.31 -10.12
N GLY A 217 -16.98 3.60 -10.59
CA GLY A 217 -17.60 3.85 -11.90
C GLY A 217 -16.66 3.61 -13.09
N LEU A 218 -15.71 2.68 -12.95
CA LEU A 218 -14.67 2.39 -13.95
C LEU A 218 -15.06 1.19 -14.81
N GLU A 219 -14.69 1.25 -16.09
CA GLU A 219 -14.72 0.08 -16.97
C GLU A 219 -13.49 -0.80 -16.76
N ILE A 220 -13.65 -2.11 -16.98
CA ILE A 220 -12.55 -3.08 -16.93
C ILE A 220 -12.10 -3.37 -18.35
N ALA A 221 -10.94 -2.86 -18.73
CA ALA A 221 -10.31 -3.20 -20.01
C ALA A 221 -9.73 -4.62 -19.93
N ILE A 222 -10.06 -5.47 -20.91
CA ILE A 222 -9.54 -6.84 -20.97
C ILE A 222 -8.22 -6.85 -21.74
N GLU A 223 -7.17 -7.42 -21.14
CA GLU A 223 -5.84 -7.55 -21.72
C GLU A 223 -5.42 -9.04 -21.80
N PRO A 224 -5.66 -9.72 -22.93
CA PRO A 224 -5.32 -11.12 -23.09
C PRO A 224 -3.82 -11.41 -22.93
N ALA A 225 -2.93 -10.48 -23.32
CA ALA A 225 -1.48 -10.68 -23.26
C ALA A 225 -0.96 -10.87 -21.82
N LEU A 226 -1.75 -10.49 -20.81
CA LEU A 226 -1.44 -10.65 -19.40
C LEU A 226 -2.05 -11.92 -18.79
N SER A 227 -2.64 -12.80 -19.60
CA SER A 227 -3.06 -14.14 -19.17
C SER A 227 -1.89 -15.14 -19.21
N GLU A 228 -1.94 -16.19 -18.37
CA GLU A 228 -0.82 -17.14 -18.25
C GLU A 228 -0.49 -17.88 -19.55
N GLU A 229 -1.49 -18.14 -20.39
CA GLU A 229 -1.35 -18.82 -21.66
C GLU A 229 -0.66 -17.94 -22.69
N GLU A 230 -1.16 -16.72 -22.89
CA GLU A 230 -0.62 -15.75 -23.85
C GLU A 230 0.79 -15.29 -23.43
N TYR A 231 1.00 -14.96 -22.15
CA TYR A 231 2.32 -14.54 -21.66
C TYR A 231 3.38 -15.63 -21.82
N ARG A 232 2.99 -16.91 -21.71
CA ARG A 232 3.93 -18.02 -21.94
C ARG A 232 4.28 -18.17 -23.41
N ALA A 233 3.31 -17.93 -24.30
CA ALA A 233 3.52 -18.04 -25.74
C ALA A 233 4.38 -16.88 -26.26
N ASP A 234 4.18 -15.68 -25.74
CA ASP A 234 4.90 -14.46 -26.13
C ASP A 234 5.12 -13.53 -24.92
N PRO A 235 6.18 -13.78 -24.12
CA PRO A 235 6.49 -12.94 -22.97
C PRO A 235 6.77 -11.48 -23.34
N ASP A 236 7.36 -11.22 -24.51
CA ASP A 236 7.75 -9.87 -24.94
C ASP A 236 6.53 -9.01 -25.26
N ARG A 237 5.50 -9.60 -25.88
CA ARG A 237 4.20 -8.94 -26.01
C ARG A 237 3.59 -8.60 -24.65
N GLY A 238 3.62 -9.53 -23.70
CA GLY A 238 3.12 -9.31 -22.35
C GLY A 238 3.86 -8.19 -21.59
N ARG A 239 5.20 -8.18 -21.67
CA ARG A 239 6.09 -7.14 -21.11
C ARG A 239 5.80 -5.77 -21.71
N LYS A 240 5.73 -5.70 -23.04
CA LYS A 240 5.40 -4.45 -23.77
C LYS A 240 4.04 -3.89 -23.35
N ARG A 241 3.01 -4.74 -23.28
CA ARG A 241 1.67 -4.30 -22.84
C ARG A 241 1.66 -3.84 -21.38
N ALA A 242 2.33 -4.55 -20.48
CA ALA A 242 2.43 -4.13 -19.08
C ALA A 242 3.09 -2.76 -18.94
N LEU A 243 4.17 -2.49 -19.68
CA LEU A 243 4.81 -1.18 -19.75
C LEU A 243 3.86 -0.11 -20.25
N GLU A 244 3.25 -0.32 -21.42
CA GLU A 244 2.34 0.65 -22.05
C GLU A 244 1.17 1.02 -21.15
N ILE A 245 0.64 0.06 -20.39
CA ILE A 245 -0.42 0.32 -19.42
C ILE A 245 0.14 1.12 -18.25
N ALA A 246 1.22 0.66 -17.62
CA ALA A 246 1.76 1.25 -16.39
C ALA A 246 2.38 2.65 -16.56
N SER A 247 2.94 2.95 -17.73
CA SER A 247 3.49 4.28 -18.06
C SER A 247 2.45 5.23 -18.65
N GLY A 248 1.21 4.77 -18.78
CA GLY A 248 0.08 5.60 -19.17
C GLY A 248 -0.26 6.67 -18.10
N PRO A 249 -1.17 7.59 -18.42
CA PRO A 249 -1.64 8.57 -17.45
C PRO A 249 -2.41 7.89 -16.31
N GLY A 250 -2.32 8.45 -15.12
CA GLY A 250 -3.05 7.98 -13.94
C GLY A 250 -2.34 6.86 -13.17
N THR A 251 -3.13 6.07 -12.43
CA THR A 251 -2.67 4.93 -11.64
C THR A 251 -3.46 3.67 -12.01
N PRO A 252 -3.00 2.90 -13.01
CA PRO A 252 -3.69 1.71 -13.46
C PRO A 252 -3.61 0.56 -12.43
N VAL A 253 -4.76 -0.08 -12.22
CA VAL A 253 -4.90 -1.36 -11.52
C VAL A 253 -4.87 -2.49 -12.54
N ILE A 254 -3.84 -3.34 -12.48
CA ILE A 254 -3.62 -4.46 -13.40
C ILE A 254 -3.85 -5.79 -12.67
N SER A 255 -4.98 -6.45 -12.94
CA SER A 255 -5.23 -7.80 -12.41
C SER A 255 -4.63 -8.87 -13.31
N SER A 256 -3.75 -9.70 -12.75
CA SER A 256 -3.11 -10.79 -13.49
C SER A 256 -2.92 -12.04 -12.62
N GLN A 257 -2.07 -12.95 -13.07
CA GLN A 257 -1.95 -14.32 -12.60
C GLN A 257 -0.56 -14.64 -12.04
N GLY A 258 -0.49 -15.69 -11.24
CA GLY A 258 0.71 -16.03 -10.47
C GLY A 258 1.91 -16.50 -11.29
N ARG A 259 1.71 -16.94 -12.54
CA ARG A 259 2.81 -17.29 -13.47
C ARG A 259 3.16 -16.18 -14.45
N VAL A 260 2.51 -15.02 -14.35
CA VAL A 260 2.81 -13.81 -15.14
C VAL A 260 3.55 -12.80 -14.29
N ILE A 261 3.03 -12.52 -13.09
CA ILE A 261 3.53 -11.43 -12.24
C ILE A 261 5.02 -11.58 -11.86
N PRO A 262 5.50 -12.73 -11.32
CA PRO A 262 6.92 -12.85 -10.96
C PRO A 262 7.89 -12.66 -12.13
N PRO A 263 7.80 -13.40 -13.25
CA PRO A 263 8.76 -13.20 -14.35
C PRO A 263 8.63 -11.84 -15.04
N LEU A 264 7.46 -11.20 -15.00
CA LEU A 264 7.29 -9.83 -15.48
C LEU A 264 8.07 -8.84 -14.62
N LEU A 265 7.90 -8.90 -13.30
CA LEU A 265 8.57 -7.99 -12.38
C LEU A 265 10.07 -8.24 -12.29
N GLU A 266 10.51 -9.50 -12.31
CA GLU A 266 11.94 -9.87 -12.37
C GLU A 266 12.62 -9.24 -13.59
N TRP A 267 12.02 -9.39 -14.77
CA TRP A 267 12.52 -8.76 -15.99
C TRP A 267 12.53 -7.23 -15.90
N TRP A 268 11.47 -6.63 -15.38
CA TRP A 268 11.35 -5.16 -15.31
C TRP A 268 12.39 -4.57 -14.36
N ALA A 269 12.59 -5.23 -13.21
CA ALA A 269 13.59 -4.85 -12.23
C ALA A 269 15.01 -5.01 -12.77
N GLU A 270 15.31 -6.10 -13.49
CA GLU A 270 16.60 -6.29 -14.15
C GLU A 270 16.87 -5.21 -15.20
N ARG A 271 15.87 -4.90 -16.03
CA ARG A 271 15.96 -3.85 -17.06
C ARG A 271 16.33 -2.49 -16.47
N ASP A 272 15.76 -2.15 -15.31
CA ASP A 272 15.85 -0.80 -14.73
C ASP A 272 16.87 -0.69 -13.58
N GLY A 273 17.54 -1.81 -13.23
CA GLY A 273 18.56 -1.89 -12.19
C GLY A 273 17.99 -1.83 -10.77
N LEU A 274 16.76 -2.30 -10.57
CA LEU A 274 16.08 -2.34 -9.27
C LEU A 274 16.23 -3.71 -8.61
N VAL A 275 16.37 -3.73 -7.28
CA VAL A 275 16.26 -4.96 -6.48
C VAL A 275 14.85 -5.04 -5.90
N LEU A 276 14.11 -6.08 -6.28
CA LEU A 276 12.76 -6.30 -5.74
C LEU A 276 12.82 -6.75 -4.27
N PRO A 277 11.90 -6.28 -3.41
CA PRO A 277 11.73 -6.83 -2.08
C PRO A 277 11.27 -8.30 -2.14
N PRO A 278 11.50 -9.09 -1.08
CA PRO A 278 11.00 -10.46 -1.00
C PRO A 278 9.46 -10.46 -1.03
N ALA A 279 8.89 -11.24 -1.94
CA ALA A 279 7.44 -11.33 -2.13
C ALA A 279 6.98 -12.79 -2.18
N ARG A 280 5.89 -13.12 -1.47
CA ARG A 280 5.32 -14.48 -1.50
C ARG A 280 4.43 -14.75 -2.69
N ASN A 281 4.15 -13.73 -3.51
CA ASN A 281 3.24 -13.78 -4.65
C ASN A 281 1.90 -14.44 -4.26
N ARG A 282 1.28 -14.05 -3.15
CA ARG A 282 0.02 -14.67 -2.69
C ARG A 282 -1.16 -14.25 -3.56
N LYS A 283 -2.22 -15.07 -3.61
CA LYS A 283 -3.47 -14.65 -4.26
C LYS A 283 -4.05 -13.43 -3.53
N ALA A 284 -4.51 -12.45 -4.29
CA ALA A 284 -4.88 -11.11 -3.84
C ALA A 284 -3.72 -10.25 -3.30
N SER A 285 -2.47 -10.67 -3.43
CA SER A 285 -1.34 -9.77 -3.15
C SER A 285 -1.22 -8.71 -4.24
N MET A 286 -0.65 -7.57 -3.87
CA MET A 286 -0.50 -6.41 -4.73
C MET A 286 0.96 -5.97 -4.76
N TRP A 287 1.41 -5.55 -5.93
CA TRP A 287 2.62 -4.77 -6.11
C TRP A 287 2.25 -3.32 -6.38
N VAL A 288 2.89 -2.40 -5.67
CA VAL A 288 2.83 -0.97 -5.92
C VAL A 288 4.11 -0.60 -6.63
N LEU A 289 4.01 -0.20 -7.88
CA LEU A 289 5.15 0.19 -8.70
C LEU A 289 5.19 1.71 -8.82
N SER A 290 6.35 2.31 -8.62
CA SER A 290 6.57 3.73 -8.89
C SER A 290 7.43 3.87 -10.13
N LEU A 291 6.97 4.69 -11.08
CA LEU A 291 7.57 4.87 -12.40
C LEU A 291 7.97 6.32 -12.64
N ARG A 292 9.08 6.52 -13.37
CA ARG A 292 9.46 7.78 -14.01
C ARG A 292 9.45 7.58 -15.52
N GLY A 293 8.39 8.06 -16.17
CA GLY A 293 8.11 7.65 -17.54
C GLY A 293 7.86 6.14 -17.60
N ASP A 294 8.68 5.42 -18.37
CA ASP A 294 8.60 3.96 -18.47
C ASP A 294 9.55 3.23 -17.52
N ARG A 295 10.40 3.95 -16.77
CA ARG A 295 11.41 3.36 -15.88
C ARG A 295 10.84 3.08 -14.49
N LEU A 296 10.97 1.85 -14.03
CA LEU A 296 10.66 1.42 -12.67
C LEU A 296 11.73 1.94 -11.70
N VAL A 297 11.32 2.73 -10.72
CA VAL A 297 12.21 3.36 -9.74
C VAL A 297 11.98 2.89 -8.30
N ALA A 298 10.81 2.34 -8.00
CA ALA A 298 10.51 1.69 -6.74
C ALA A 298 9.46 0.58 -6.94
N ALA A 299 9.48 -0.43 -6.08
CA ALA A 299 8.49 -1.50 -6.07
C ALA A 299 8.28 -2.01 -4.64
N ASP A 300 7.03 -1.93 -4.16
CA ASP A 300 6.60 -2.42 -2.86
C ASP A 300 5.62 -3.57 -3.00
N HIS A 301 5.68 -4.55 -2.09
CA HIS A 301 4.78 -5.71 -2.10
C HIS A 301 3.88 -5.76 -0.87
N LEU A 302 2.57 -5.83 -1.09
CA LEU A 302 1.55 -6.07 -0.08
C LEU A 302 1.05 -7.50 -0.16
N ASP A 303 1.36 -8.28 0.88
CA ASP A 303 1.20 -9.74 0.89
C ASP A 303 -0.27 -10.23 0.94
N SER A 304 -1.18 -9.40 1.42
CA SER A 304 -2.59 -9.74 1.63
C SER A 304 -3.43 -8.48 1.80
N PRO A 305 -4.64 -8.43 1.22
CA PRO A 305 -5.55 -7.33 1.46
C PRO A 305 -6.34 -7.48 2.75
N LEU A 306 -6.26 -8.65 3.39
CA LEU A 306 -6.92 -8.93 4.65
C LEU A 306 -6.04 -8.49 5.83
N PRO A 307 -6.63 -7.97 6.91
CA PRO A 307 -5.95 -7.57 8.14
C PRO A 307 -5.03 -8.64 8.71
N THR A 308 -3.88 -8.21 9.26
CA THR A 308 -2.96 -9.10 9.95
C THR A 308 -3.31 -9.19 11.42
N GLY A 309 -4.27 -10.06 11.78
CA GLY A 309 -4.66 -10.31 13.16
C GLY A 309 -6.04 -10.95 13.24
N ARG A 310 -6.26 -11.82 14.23
CA ARG A 310 -7.62 -12.20 14.64
C ARG A 310 -8.29 -10.91 15.14
N PRO A 311 -9.60 -10.66 14.91
CA PRO A 311 -10.29 -9.59 15.63
C PRO A 311 -9.96 -9.70 17.12
N PRO A 312 -9.84 -8.57 17.85
CA PRO A 312 -9.84 -8.64 19.31
C PRO A 312 -11.01 -9.54 19.70
N ALA A 313 -10.76 -10.54 20.55
CA ALA A 313 -11.90 -11.16 21.22
C ALA A 313 -12.61 -10.02 21.93
N ASP A 314 -13.93 -9.90 21.72
CA ASP A 314 -14.76 -8.96 22.44
C ASP A 314 -14.40 -9.10 23.92
N ASP A 315 -13.87 -8.03 24.49
CA ASP A 315 -13.61 -7.94 25.92
C ASP A 315 -14.98 -7.67 26.57
N GLU A 316 -15.84 -8.69 26.59
CA GLU A 316 -16.93 -8.77 27.54
C GLU A 316 -16.34 -9.04 28.91
N SER A 317 -15.96 -7.98 29.64
CA SER A 317 -16.16 -7.91 31.10
C SER A 317 -15.84 -6.53 31.66
N ILE A 318 -16.93 -5.89 32.13
CA ILE A 318 -17.09 -5.07 33.35
C ILE A 318 -15.81 -4.61 34.07
#